data_AF-A0A066RQZ0-F1
#
_entry.id   AF-A0A066RQZ0-F1
#
_cell.length_a   1.000
_cell.length_b   1.000
_cell.length_c   1.000
_cell.angle_alpha   90.00
_cell.angle_beta   90.00
_cell.angle_gamma   90.00
#
_symmetry.space_group_name_H-M   'P 1'
#
loop_
_entity.id
_entity.type
_entity.pdbx_description
1 polymer ?
#
loop_
_entity_poly.entity_id
_entity_poly.type
_entity_poly.pdbx_seq_one_letter_code
_entity_poly.pdbx_strand_id
1 'polypeptide(L)' 'MEALTKEELFEVTGYQIPSQQYRVLIDSGVFAIFKKPTNSVFTTWHHVLHPNVTPIKVESKHDDEPDFGALRSA' A
#
# COMPACT_ATOMS: atom_id res chain seq x y z
N MET A 1 17.96 -3.59 -3.77
CA MET A 1 16.84 -4.24 -3.05
C MET A 1 15.95 -4.83 -4.14
N GLU A 2 15.89 -6.16 -4.23
CA GLU A 2 15.14 -6.86 -5.28
C GLU A 2 13.65 -6.96 -4.91
N ALA A 3 12.77 -6.85 -5.89
CA ALA A 3 11.33 -6.97 -5.70
C ALA A 3 10.94 -8.44 -5.57
N LEU A 4 9.98 -8.75 -4.69
CA LEU A 4 9.44 -10.11 -4.64
C LEU A 4 8.81 -10.48 -5.98
N THR A 5 9.09 -11.70 -6.40
CA THR A 5 8.41 -12.41 -7.48
C THR A 5 6.95 -12.72 -7.09
N LYS A 6 6.15 -13.21 -8.05
CA LYS A 6 4.76 -13.57 -7.77
C LYS A 6 4.67 -14.78 -6.84
N GLU A 7 5.60 -15.71 -7.02
CA GLU A 7 5.74 -16.93 -6.24
C GLU A 7 6.10 -16.60 -4.79
N GLU A 8 7.08 -15.72 -4.58
CA GLU A 8 7.44 -15.25 -3.23
C GLU A 8 6.32 -14.44 -2.58
N LEU A 9 5.61 -13.59 -3.34
CA LEU A 9 4.43 -12.89 -2.82
C LEU A 9 3.35 -13.88 -2.36
N PHE A 10 3.13 -14.96 -3.11
CA PHE A 10 2.21 -16.01 -2.72
C PHE A 10 2.68 -16.75 -1.48
N GLU A 11 3.97 -17.08 -1.38
CA GLU A 11 4.56 -17.76 -0.21
C GLU A 11 4.43 -16.92 1.07
N VAL A 12 4.71 -15.61 0.99
CA VAL A 12 4.66 -14.70 2.14
C VAL A 12 3.23 -14.39 2.56
N THR A 13 2.30 -14.25 1.61
CA THR A 13 0.93 -13.78 1.91
C THR A 13 -0.11 -14.91 1.98
N GLY A 14 0.13 -16.04 1.32
CA GLY A 14 -0.85 -17.12 1.12
C GLY A 14 -1.93 -16.82 0.08
N TYR A 15 -1.88 -15.65 -0.58
CA TYR A 15 -2.94 -15.20 -1.50
C TYR A 15 -2.42 -15.05 -2.93
N GLN A 16 -3.24 -15.43 -3.90
CA GLN A 16 -2.97 -15.17 -5.33
C GLN A 16 -3.53 -13.83 -5.81
N ILE A 17 -4.54 -13.29 -5.10
CA ILE A 17 -5.25 -12.08 -5.50
C ILE A 17 -4.47 -10.85 -5.00
N PRO A 18 -3.99 -9.96 -5.90
CA PRO A 18 -3.13 -8.83 -5.54
C PRO A 18 -3.71 -7.90 -4.45
N SER A 19 -5.02 -7.67 -4.46
CA SER A 19 -5.67 -6.82 -3.46
C SER A 19 -5.62 -7.43 -2.06
N GLN A 20 -5.71 -8.76 -1.96
CA GLN A 20 -5.59 -9.50 -0.70
C GLN A 20 -4.14 -9.54 -0.23
N GLN A 21 -3.20 -9.79 -1.15
CA GLN A 21 -1.76 -9.71 -0.88
C GLN A 21 -1.39 -8.36 -0.27
N TYR A 22 -1.83 -7.26 -0.90
CA TYR A 22 -1.57 -5.91 -0.41
C TYR A 22 -2.17 -5.67 0.98
N ARG A 23 -3.44 -6.05 1.19
CA ARG A 23 -4.11 -5.85 2.47
C ARG A 23 -3.36 -6.54 3.62
N VAL A 24 -2.99 -7.80 3.44
CA VAL A 24 -2.27 -8.58 4.47
C VAL A 24 -0.90 -7.98 4.79
N LEU A 25 -0.18 -7.51 3.78
CA LEU A 25 1.12 -6.87 3.99
C LEU A 25 0.97 -5.58 4.81
N ILE A 26 0.00 -4.72 4.46
CA ILE A 26 -0.26 -3.47 5.20
C ILE A 26 -0.75 -3.75 6.62
N ASP A 27 -1.68 -4.69 6.80
CA ASP A 27 -2.22 -5.09 8.10
C ASP A 27 -1.11 -5.64 9.02
N SER A 28 -0.07 -6.24 8.43
CA SER A 28 1.12 -6.75 9.14
C SER A 28 2.22 -5.70 9.36
N GLY A 29 1.98 -4.44 8.97
CA GLY A 29 2.98 -3.35 9.07
C GLY A 29 4.11 -3.43 8.03
N VAL A 30 4.00 -4.31 7.04
CA VAL A 30 4.96 -4.44 5.95
C VAL A 30 4.71 -3.36 4.92
N PHE A 31 5.79 -2.64 4.55
CA PHE A 31 5.69 -1.68 3.46
C PHE A 31 5.42 -2.39 2.13
N ALA A 32 4.31 -2.03 1.50
CA ALA A 32 3.92 -2.53 0.18
C ALA A 32 3.28 -1.41 -0.63
N ILE A 33 3.35 -1.51 -1.95
CA ILE A 33 2.70 -0.58 -2.90
C ILE A 33 1.79 -1.37 -3.83
N PHE A 34 0.52 -0.98 -3.91
CA PHE A 34 -0.40 -1.53 -4.90
C PHE A 34 -0.31 -0.75 -6.23
N LYS A 35 0.13 -1.43 -7.29
CA LYS A 35 0.23 -0.86 -8.63
C LYS A 35 -1.07 -1.12 -9.41
N LYS A 36 -1.97 -0.14 -9.39
CA LYS A 36 -3.26 -0.21 -10.11
C LYS A 36 -3.14 -0.54 -11.61
N PRO A 37 -2.21 0.06 -12.39
CA PRO A 37 -2.14 -0.19 -13.84
C PRO A 37 -1.79 -1.63 -14.21
N THR A 38 -0.94 -2.28 -13.40
CA THR A 38 -0.48 -3.66 -13.63
C THR A 38 -1.20 -4.69 -12.77
N ASN A 39 -2.15 -4.24 -11.93
CA ASN A 39 -2.82 -5.04 -10.92
C ASN A 39 -1.84 -5.94 -10.13
N SER A 40 -0.78 -5.34 -9.56
CA SER A 40 0.27 -6.08 -8.85
C SER A 40 0.71 -5.39 -7.57
N VAL A 41 1.34 -6.15 -6.68
CA VAL A 41 1.92 -5.63 -5.44
C VAL A 41 3.44 -5.54 -5.59
N PHE A 42 4.02 -4.47 -5.07
CA PHE A 42 5.46 -4.32 -4.94
C PHE A 42 5.84 -4.31 -3.47
N THR A 43 6.75 -5.20 -3.11
CA THR A 43 7.46 -5.20 -1.82
C THR A 43 8.82 -5.88 -2.00
N THR A 44 9.66 -5.86 -0.97
CA THR A 44 11.00 -6.46 -0.97
C THR A 44 11.17 -7.30 0.29
N TRP A 45 12.10 -8.26 0.28
CA TRP A 45 12.39 -9.08 1.47
C TRP A 45 12.82 -8.22 2.66
N HIS A 46 13.48 -7.09 2.41
CA HIS A 46 13.85 -6.16 3.46
C HIS A 46 12.62 -5.59 4.19
N HIS A 47 11.56 -5.20 3.46
CA HIS A 47 10.32 -4.71 4.07
C HIS A 47 9.60 -5.80 4.87
N VAL A 48 9.64 -7.05 4.40
CA VAL A 48 9.02 -8.21 5.08
C VAL A 48 9.76 -8.53 6.38
N LEU A 49 11.09 -8.49 6.37
CA LEU A 49 11.92 -8.79 7.54
C LEU A 49 11.98 -7.63 8.56
N HIS A 50 11.67 -6.42 8.12
CA HIS A 50 11.68 -5.21 8.96
C HIS A 50 10.32 -4.48 8.83
N PRO A 51 9.22 -5.07 9.30
CA PRO A 51 7.92 -4.40 9.30
C PRO A 51 8.01 -3.18 10.20
N ASN A 52 7.40 -2.07 9.76
CA ASN A 52 7.29 -0.89 10.59
C ASN A 52 6.31 -1.21 11.73
N VAL A 53 6.79 -1.17 12.96
CA VAL A 53 6.00 -1.43 14.17
C VAL A 53 4.83 -0.43 14.32
N THR A 54 4.94 0.71 13.64
CA THR A 54 3.86 1.68 13.53
C THR A 54 3.08 1.37 12.24
N PRO A 55 1.84 0.86 12.33
CA PRO A 55 1.01 0.68 11.15
C PRO A 55 0.92 2.01 10.42
N ILE A 56 1.22 2.00 9.12
CA ILE A 56 0.98 3.14 8.25
C ILE A 56 -0.52 3.37 8.31
N LYS A 57 -0.97 4.33 9.14
CA LYS A 57 -2.33 4.82 9.08
C LYS A 57 -2.49 5.31 7.65
N VAL A 58 -3.17 4.51 6.83
CA VAL A 58 -3.72 5.00 5.58
C VAL A 58 -4.75 6.00 6.04
N GLU A 59 -4.35 7.28 6.14
CA GLU A 59 -5.28 8.36 6.31
C GLU A 59 -6.24 8.22 5.13
N SER A 60 -7.43 7.69 5.44
CA SER A 60 -8.59 7.82 4.57
C SER A 60 -8.64 9.28 4.24
N LYS A 61 -8.32 9.63 2.99
CA LYS A 61 -8.37 11.00 2.48
C LYS A 61 -9.68 11.57 2.96
N HIS A 62 -9.62 12.42 3.99
CA HIS A 62 -10.74 13.24 4.34
C HIS A 62 -11.01 14.11 3.11
N ASP A 63 -12.29 14.23 2.77
CA ASP A 63 -12.79 15.12 1.73
C ASP A 63 -12.45 16.57 2.08
N ASP A 64 -11.19 16.96 1.87
CA ASP A 64 -10.80 18.36 1.81
C ASP A 64 -11.34 18.91 0.47
N GLU A 65 -12.65 19.13 0.43
CA GLU A 65 -13.26 19.91 -0.65
C GLU A 65 -12.65 21.33 -0.59
N PRO A 66 -12.00 21.79 -1.66
CA PRO A 66 -11.35 23.11 -1.63
C PRO A 66 -12.41 24.21 -1.49
N ASP A 67 -12.17 25.18 -0.61
CA ASP A 67 -13.06 26.33 -0.42
C ASP A 67 -12.99 27.28 -1.63
N PHE A 68 -13.93 27.11 -2.57
CA PHE A 68 -14.09 27.99 -3.74
C PHE A 68 -14.63 29.39 -3.39
N GLY A 69 -15.02 29.65 -2.14
CA GLY A 69 -15.52 30.94 -1.68
C GLY A 69 -14.47 32.06 -1.73
N ALA A 70 -13.18 31.71 -1.66
CA ALA A 70 -12.07 32.66 -1.67
C ALA A 70 -11.79 33.32 -3.04
N LEU A 71 -12.39 32.81 -4.13
CA LEU A 71 -12.17 33.33 -5.49
C LEU A 71 -13.11 34.50 -5.86
N ARG A 72 -14.02 34.92 -4.98
CA ARG A 72 -15.05 35.93 -5.29
C ARG A 72 -14.74 37.36 -4.84
N SER A 73 -13.51 37.64 -4.42
CA SER A 73 -13.10 39.00 -4.03
C SER A 73 -11.79 39.39 -4.70
N ALA A 74 -11.89 39.81 -5.97
CA ALA A 74 -10.94 40.66 -6.68
C ALA A 74 -11.67 41.43 -7.78
#